data_AF-A0AB37ZU27-F1
#
_entry.id   AF-A0AB37ZU27-F1
#
_cell.length_a   1.000
_cell.length_b   1.000
_cell.length_c   1.000
_cell.angle_alpha   90.00
_cell.angle_beta   90.00
_cell.angle_gamma   90.00
#
_symmetry.space_group_name_H-M   'P 1'
#
loop_
_entity.id
_entity.type
_entity.pdbx_description
1 polymer ?
#
loop_
_entity_poly.entity_id
_entity_poly.type
_entity_poly.pdbx_seq_one_letter_code
_entity_poly.pdbx_strand_id
1 'polypeptide(L)'
;MQKQKGFTLIELMIVVAIIGILAAVALPAYQDYTARAKASELILAASSARTCVTETVASKGFLALDACGTGFVPTTYAKSLTVNATTGAITVKGFIKVADDTTVTMTPTKNSGGTDITGWTCIGTPSNWMPGSCKSSS
;
A
#
# COMPACT_ATOMS: atom_id res chain seq x y z
N MET A 1 47.15 -33.31 21.05
CA MET A 1 46.55 -33.12 19.71
C MET A 1 45.03 -33.09 19.86
N GLN A 2 44.39 -31.94 19.69
CA GLN A 2 42.93 -31.87 19.69
C GLN A 2 42.42 -32.49 18.39
N LYS A 3 41.63 -33.57 18.50
CA LYS A 3 40.95 -34.15 17.33
C LYS A 3 39.97 -33.10 16.80
N GLN A 4 40.29 -32.48 15.68
CA GLN A 4 39.30 -31.70 14.92
C GLN A 4 38.21 -32.66 14.47
N LYS A 5 37.05 -32.61 15.14
CA LYS A 5 35.81 -33.22 14.65
C LYS A 5 35.32 -32.33 13.50
N GLY A 6 35.68 -32.68 12.27
CA GLY A 6 35.09 -32.06 11.09
C GLY A 6 33.61 -32.42 10.97
N PHE A 7 32.80 -31.48 10.49
CA PHE A 7 31.40 -31.71 10.13
C PHE A 7 31.33 -32.75 9.01
N THR A 8 30.42 -33.71 9.11
CA THR A 8 30.26 -34.74 8.06
C THR A 8 29.48 -34.17 6.88
N LEU A 9 29.76 -34.66 5.66
CA LEU A 9 29.00 -34.27 4.46
C LEU A 9 27.50 -34.62 4.60
N ILE A 10 27.18 -35.69 5.32
CA ILE A 10 25.79 -36.08 5.57
C ILE A 10 25.08 -35.09 6.51
N GLU A 11 25.74 -34.60 7.56
CA GLU A 11 25.18 -33.55 8.42
C GLU A 11 24.96 -32.26 7.61
N LEU A 12 25.90 -31.90 6.74
CA LEU A 12 25.78 -30.71 5.90
C LEU A 12 24.60 -30.82 4.91
N MET A 13 24.41 -31.99 4.29
CA MET A 13 23.29 -32.23 3.37
C MET A 13 21.93 -32.18 4.08
N ILE A 14 21.83 -32.73 5.29
CA ILE A 14 20.59 -32.67 6.08
C ILE A 14 20.26 -31.22 6.47
N VAL A 15 21.26 -30.42 6.87
CA VAL A 15 21.07 -29.00 7.19
C VAL A 15 20.55 -28.23 5.98
N VAL A 16 21.14 -28.44 4.80
CA VAL A 16 20.69 -27.78 3.56
C VAL A 16 19.26 -28.18 3.21
N ALA A 17 18.89 -29.46 3.38
CA ALA A 17 17.53 -29.93 3.13
C ALA A 17 16.51 -29.26 4.06
N ILE A 18 16.81 -29.14 5.36
CA ILE A 18 15.93 -28.48 6.33
C ILE A 18 15.82 -26.97 6.02
N ILE A 19 16.93 -26.29 5.75
CA ILE A 19 16.93 -24.87 5.36
C ILE A 19 16.11 -24.67 4.08
N GLY A 20 16.20 -25.59 3.10
CA GLY A 20 15.41 -25.54 1.87
C GLY A 20 13.89 -25.57 2.12
N ILE A 21 13.41 -26.45 3.00
CA ILE A 21 11.99 -26.53 3.37
C ILE A 21 11.54 -25.27 4.10
N LEU A 22 12.33 -24.80 5.09
CA LEU A 22 12.00 -23.60 5.84
C LEU A 22 11.99 -22.36 4.95
N ALA A 23 12.95 -22.22 4.03
CA ALA A 23 13.05 -21.11 3.10
C ALA A 23 11.84 -21.04 2.16
N ALA A 24 11.31 -22.19 1.72
CA ALA A 24 10.14 -22.25 0.84
C ALA A 24 8.88 -21.63 1.48
N VAL A 25 8.72 -21.73 2.80
CA VAL A 25 7.59 -21.12 3.53
C VAL A 25 7.91 -19.70 4.01
N ALA A 26 9.14 -19.47 4.47
CA ALA A 26 9.54 -18.19 5.04
C ALA A 26 9.66 -17.07 3.99
N LEU A 27 10.18 -17.37 2.80
CA LEU A 27 10.40 -16.34 1.76
C LEU A 27 9.08 -15.72 1.25
N PRO A 28 8.04 -16.49 0.86
CA PRO A 28 6.77 -15.90 0.45
C PRO A 28 6.11 -15.08 1.56
N ALA A 29 6.15 -15.56 2.81
CA ALA A 29 5.60 -14.86 3.95
C ALA A 29 6.30 -13.52 4.23
N TYR A 30 7.64 -13.48 4.13
CA TYR A 30 8.41 -12.25 4.31
C TYR A 30 8.15 -11.23 3.18
N GLN A 31 7.97 -11.70 1.94
CA GLN A 31 7.60 -10.85 0.81
C GLN A 31 6.21 -10.23 1.00
N ASP A 32 5.24 -10.96 1.56
CA ASP A 32 3.92 -10.41 1.85
C ASP A 32 3.91 -9.43 3.03
N TYR A 33 4.74 -9.67 4.04
CA TYR A 33 4.90 -8.73 5.15
C TYR A 33 5.49 -7.39 4.69
N THR A 34 6.58 -7.45 3.92
CA THR A 34 7.19 -6.24 3.34
C THR A 34 6.25 -5.56 2.34
N ALA A 35 5.44 -6.33 1.61
CA ALA A 35 4.42 -5.77 0.72
C ALA A 35 3.36 -4.95 1.47
N ARG A 36 2.88 -5.43 2.62
CA ARG A 36 1.92 -4.70 3.46
C ARG A 36 2.48 -3.40 4.03
N ALA A 37 3.76 -3.40 4.38
CA ALA A 37 4.44 -2.19 4.83
C ALA A 37 4.48 -1.14 3.71
N LYS A 38 4.87 -1.54 2.50
CA LYS A 38 4.88 -0.65 1.33
C LYS A 38 3.47 -0.14 0.96
N ALA A 39 2.45 -0.99 1.03
CA ALA A 39 1.06 -0.58 0.79
C ALA A 39 0.59 0.49 1.79
N SER A 40 1.03 0.42 3.04
CA SER A 40 0.75 1.45 4.05
C SER A 40 1.38 2.79 3.67
N GLU A 41 2.54 2.80 3.01
CA GLU A 41 3.15 4.03 2.50
C GLU A 41 2.31 4.68 1.40
N LEU A 42 1.71 3.91 0.49
CA LEU A 42 0.79 4.44 -0.52
C LEU A 42 -0.44 5.10 0.12
N ILE A 43 -0.97 4.50 1.20
CA ILE A 43 -2.10 5.06 1.95
C ILE A 43 -1.67 6.35 2.66
N LEU A 44 -0.48 6.39 3.24
CA LEU A 44 0.08 7.60 3.85
C LEU A 44 0.30 8.70 2.80
N ALA A 45 0.78 8.36 1.61
CA ALA A 45 0.90 9.31 0.49
C ALA A 45 -0.45 9.91 0.09
N ALA A 46 -1.54 9.14 0.14
CA ALA A 46 -2.88 9.65 -0.12
C ALA A 46 -3.42 10.59 0.98
N SER A 47 -2.89 10.53 2.20
CA SER A 47 -3.43 11.26 3.35
C SER A 47 -3.30 12.78 3.23
N SER A 48 -2.22 13.30 2.63
CA SER A 48 -2.05 14.73 2.41
C SER A 48 -3.07 15.28 1.42
N ALA A 49 -3.27 14.58 0.30
CA ALA A 49 -4.30 14.91 -0.68
C ALA A 49 -5.71 14.81 -0.07
N ARG A 50 -5.94 13.85 0.82
CA ARG A 50 -7.21 13.68 1.55
C ARG A 50 -7.56 14.90 2.39
N THR A 51 -6.59 15.44 3.13
CA THR A 51 -6.77 16.67 3.90
C THR A 51 -7.09 17.84 2.99
N CYS A 52 -6.32 18.05 1.91
CA CYS A 52 -6.58 19.11 0.93
C CYS A 52 -7.98 19.01 0.30
N VAL A 53 -8.41 17.81 -0.10
CA VAL A 53 -9.75 17.59 -0.65
C VAL A 53 -10.82 17.92 0.40
N THR A 54 -10.62 17.51 1.65
CA THR A 54 -11.56 17.79 2.74
C THR A 54 -11.72 19.29 2.98
N GLU A 55 -10.62 20.03 3.05
CA GLU A 55 -10.63 21.48 3.22
C GLU A 55 -11.24 22.22 2.02
N THR A 56 -10.92 21.78 0.81
CA THR A 56 -11.44 22.38 -0.42
C THR A 56 -12.93 22.15 -0.56
N VAL A 57 -13.42 20.95 -0.25
CA VAL A 57 -14.86 20.67 -0.26
C VAL A 57 -15.59 21.48 0.80
N ALA A 58 -15.03 21.60 2.01
CA ALA A 58 -15.65 22.43 3.05
C ALA A 58 -15.71 23.92 2.67
N SER A 59 -14.77 24.41 1.85
CA SER A 59 -14.68 25.83 1.48
C SER A 59 -15.44 26.18 0.20
N LYS A 60 -15.42 25.29 -0.80
CA LYS A 60 -15.87 25.55 -2.18
C LYS A 60 -16.76 24.44 -2.76
N GLY A 61 -16.99 23.35 -2.03
CA GLY A 61 -17.67 22.16 -2.53
C GLY A 61 -16.79 21.32 -3.46
N PHE A 62 -17.42 20.37 -4.17
CA PHE A 62 -16.75 19.42 -5.06
C PHE A 62 -16.35 20.03 -6.42
N LEU A 63 -15.53 21.08 -6.41
CA LEU A 63 -15.10 21.81 -7.59
C LEU A 63 -13.58 21.95 -7.61
N ALA A 64 -12.96 21.65 -8.76
CA ALA A 64 -11.53 21.82 -9.03
C ALA A 64 -10.60 21.15 -7.98
N LEU A 65 -10.94 19.93 -7.56
CA LEU A 65 -10.20 19.18 -6.54
C LEU A 65 -8.89 18.58 -7.04
N ASP A 66 -8.64 18.58 -8.35
CA ASP A 66 -7.44 18.04 -9.00
C ASP A 66 -6.15 18.77 -8.55
N ALA A 67 -6.27 20.05 -8.17
CA ALA A 67 -5.17 20.82 -7.60
C ALA A 67 -4.56 20.14 -6.34
N CYS A 68 -5.36 19.40 -5.56
CA CYS A 68 -4.88 18.68 -4.39
C CYS A 68 -3.91 17.53 -4.70
N GLY A 69 -3.79 17.13 -5.97
CA GLY A 69 -2.79 16.14 -6.40
C GLY A 69 -1.44 16.74 -6.79
N THR A 70 -1.37 18.05 -7.05
CA THR A 70 -0.20 18.69 -7.69
C THR A 70 1.03 18.80 -6.79
N GLY A 71 0.84 18.84 -5.47
CA GLY A 71 1.93 18.89 -4.48
C GLY A 71 2.54 17.52 -4.14
N PHE A 72 2.11 16.45 -4.81
CA PHE A 72 2.62 15.11 -4.54
C PHE A 72 4.08 14.97 -5.00
N VAL A 73 4.93 14.50 -4.10
CA VAL A 73 6.32 14.14 -4.40
C VAL A 73 6.42 12.61 -4.42
N PRO A 74 6.81 12.00 -5.56
CA PRO A 74 7.00 10.56 -5.63
C PRO A 74 8.03 10.06 -4.63
N THR A 75 7.73 8.92 -4.00
CA THR A 75 8.66 8.23 -3.12
C THR A 75 9.29 7.05 -3.83
N THR A 76 10.03 6.23 -3.08
CA THR A 76 10.42 4.92 -3.55
C THR A 76 9.17 4.17 -4.02
N TYR A 77 8.19 3.93 -3.16
CA TYR A 77 7.09 3.01 -3.48
C TYR A 77 5.83 3.68 -4.05
N ALA A 78 5.52 4.93 -3.68
CA ALA A 78 4.41 5.69 -4.26
C ALA A 78 4.91 6.49 -5.48
N LYS A 79 4.45 6.13 -6.68
CA LYS A 79 4.96 6.68 -7.95
C LYS A 79 4.14 7.83 -8.51
N SER A 80 2.83 7.76 -8.37
CA SER A 80 1.94 8.81 -8.83
C SER A 80 0.75 8.95 -7.92
N LEU A 81 0.27 10.18 -7.75
CA LEU A 81 -0.99 10.49 -7.10
C LEU A 81 -1.81 11.37 -8.04
N THR A 82 -3.08 11.01 -8.22
CA THR A 82 -4.04 11.80 -9.00
C THR A 82 -5.31 11.99 -8.19
N VAL A 83 -5.89 13.19 -8.26
CA VAL A 83 -7.18 13.50 -7.62
C VAL A 83 -8.19 13.81 -8.70
N ASN A 84 -9.36 13.17 -8.65
CA ASN A 84 -10.45 13.48 -9.56
C ASN A 84 -11.07 14.84 -9.20
N ALA A 85 -11.13 15.74 -10.19
CA ALA A 85 -11.59 17.12 -10.00
C ALA A 85 -13.02 17.25 -9.46
N THR A 86 -13.89 16.28 -9.74
CA THR A 86 -15.34 16.33 -9.45
C THR A 86 -15.74 15.40 -8.31
N THR A 87 -15.12 14.23 -8.21
CA THR A 87 -15.45 13.25 -7.16
C THR A 87 -14.57 13.39 -5.93
N GLY A 88 -13.39 14.01 -6.06
CA GLY A 88 -12.39 14.04 -4.98
C GLY A 88 -11.75 12.67 -4.73
N ALA A 89 -11.98 11.68 -5.59
CA ALA A 89 -11.33 10.38 -5.48
C ALA A 89 -9.83 10.51 -5.72
N ILE A 90 -9.05 10.07 -4.74
CA ILE A 90 -7.59 10.10 -4.74
C ILE A 90 -7.10 8.73 -5.14
N THR A 91 -6.29 8.64 -6.19
CA THR A 91 -5.70 7.39 -6.65
C THR A 91 -4.19 7.50 -6.55
N VAL A 92 -3.58 6.62 -5.77
CA VAL A 92 -2.13 6.48 -5.65
C VAL A 92 -1.72 5.17 -6.32
N LYS A 93 -0.81 5.26 -7.28
CA LYS A 93 -0.18 4.09 -7.89
C LYS A 93 1.24 3.94 -7.39
N GLY A 94 1.66 2.71 -7.18
CA GLY A 94 2.98 2.41 -6.67
C GLY A 94 3.47 1.03 -7.08
N PHE A 95 4.69 0.75 -6.65
CA PHE A 95 5.36 -0.53 -6.90
C PHE A 95 5.61 -1.26 -5.59
N ILE A 96 5.21 -2.53 -5.50
CA ILE A 96 5.42 -3.33 -4.29
C ILE A 96 6.29 -4.56 -4.55
N LYS A 97 5.91 -5.39 -5.53
CA LYS A 97 6.68 -6.56 -5.98
C LYS A 97 7.06 -6.45 -7.47
N VAL A 98 6.19 -5.90 -8.30
CA VAL A 98 6.39 -5.66 -9.74
C VAL A 98 5.97 -4.22 -10.09
N ALA A 99 6.48 -3.65 -11.18
CA ALA A 99 6.13 -2.29 -11.59
C ALA A 99 4.61 -2.10 -11.74
N ASP A 100 4.08 -1.01 -11.16
CA ASP A 100 2.66 -0.61 -11.18
C ASP A 100 1.64 -1.67 -10.74
N ASP A 101 2.08 -2.62 -9.92
CA ASP A 101 1.25 -3.72 -9.43
C ASP A 101 0.21 -3.29 -8.38
N THR A 102 0.36 -2.10 -7.81
CA THR A 102 -0.43 -1.68 -6.65
C THR A 102 -1.09 -0.33 -6.85
N THR A 103 -2.41 -0.29 -6.66
CA THR A 103 -3.21 0.95 -6.68
C THR A 103 -4.02 1.05 -5.39
N VAL A 104 -3.94 2.21 -4.73
CA VAL A 104 -4.77 2.58 -3.57
C VAL A 104 -5.66 3.73 -3.97
N THR A 105 -6.97 3.55 -3.83
CA THR A 105 -7.97 4.57 -4.11
C THR A 105 -8.69 4.95 -2.82
N MET A 106 -8.68 6.24 -2.48
CA MET A 106 -9.47 6.82 -1.40
C MET A 106 -10.58 7.69 -1.99
N THR A 107 -11.82 7.31 -1.75
CA THR A 107 -12.99 8.01 -2.27
C THR A 107 -13.74 8.67 -1.11
N PRO A 108 -14.06 9.97 -1.17
CA PRO A 108 -14.87 10.61 -0.16
C PRO A 108 -16.32 10.11 -0.23
N THR A 109 -16.92 9.82 0.91
CA THR A 109 -18.34 9.54 1.06
C THR A 109 -19.07 10.86 1.25
N LYS A 110 -20.08 11.13 0.42
CA LYS A 110 -20.86 12.37 0.47
C LYS A 110 -22.05 12.24 1.42
N ASN A 111 -22.49 13.34 2.03
CA ASN A 111 -23.80 13.41 2.67
C ASN A 111 -24.94 13.23 1.64
N SER A 112 -26.18 13.02 2.10
CA SER A 112 -27.35 12.90 1.21
C SER A 112 -27.59 14.12 0.32
N GLY A 113 -27.04 15.28 0.70
CA GLY A 113 -27.07 16.52 -0.12
C GLY A 113 -25.96 16.61 -1.17
N GLY A 114 -24.96 15.72 -1.16
CA GLY A 114 -23.82 15.77 -2.08
C GLY A 114 -22.85 16.94 -1.86
N THR A 115 -23.02 17.70 -0.77
CA THR A 115 -22.30 18.96 -0.49
C THR A 115 -21.07 18.75 0.39
N ASP A 116 -21.14 17.80 1.32
CA ASP A 116 -20.14 17.61 2.36
C ASP A 116 -19.61 16.19 2.38
N ILE A 117 -18.39 16.04 2.92
CA ILE A 117 -17.76 14.73 3.13
C ILE A 117 -18.13 14.22 4.53
N THR A 118 -18.78 13.07 4.60
CA THR A 118 -19.17 12.41 5.85
C THR A 118 -18.24 11.26 6.23
N GLY A 119 -17.44 10.79 5.28
CA GLY A 119 -16.58 9.63 5.47
C GLY A 119 -15.61 9.46 4.33
N TRP A 120 -14.75 8.44 4.43
CA TRP A 120 -13.82 8.07 3.38
C TRP A 120 -13.78 6.56 3.24
N THR A 121 -13.78 6.14 1.99
CA THR A 121 -13.82 4.76 1.55
C THR A 121 -12.46 4.45 0.93
N CYS A 122 -11.71 3.51 1.50
CA CYS A 122 -10.40 3.11 0.98
C CYS A 122 -10.49 1.73 0.33
N ILE A 123 -9.97 1.61 -0.89
CA ILE A 123 -9.87 0.34 -1.62
C ILE A 123 -8.48 0.25 -2.23
N GLY A 124 -7.73 -0.79 -1.87
CA GLY A 124 -6.44 -1.08 -2.47
C GLY A 124 -6.44 -2.39 -3.24
N THR A 125 -5.69 -2.40 -4.33
CA THR A 125 -5.47 -3.55 -5.20
C THR A 125 -3.96 -3.80 -5.31
N PRO A 126 -3.48 -5.04 -5.13
CA PRO A 126 -4.22 -6.22 -4.71
C PRO A 126 -4.58 -6.19 -3.20
N SER A 127 -5.72 -6.79 -2.83
CA SER A 127 -6.31 -6.65 -1.48
C SER A 127 -5.57 -7.45 -0.39
N ASN A 128 -4.82 -8.49 -0.75
CA ASN A 128 -4.04 -9.33 0.17
C ASN A 128 -2.93 -8.55 0.90
N TRP A 129 -2.44 -7.47 0.31
CA TRP A 129 -1.41 -6.59 0.87
C TRP A 129 -1.97 -5.35 1.57
N MET A 130 -3.28 -5.14 1.54
CA MET A 130 -3.87 -3.96 2.16
C MET A 130 -4.12 -4.17 3.66
N PRO A 131 -4.10 -3.11 4.48
CA PRO A 131 -4.66 -3.17 5.82
C PRO A 131 -6.18 -3.34 5.75
N GLY A 132 -6.80 -3.83 6.83
CA GLY A 132 -8.23 -4.14 6.88
C GLY A 132 -9.14 -2.99 6.41
N SER A 133 -8.75 -1.74 6.72
CA SER A 133 -9.46 -0.52 6.30
C SER A 133 -9.49 -0.28 4.78
N CYS A 134 -8.65 -0.96 4.00
CA CYS A 134 -8.52 -0.79 2.56
C CYS A 134 -8.72 -2.09 1.76
N LYS A 135 -9.19 -3.18 2.40
CA LYS A 135 -9.31 -4.51 1.74
C LYS A 135 -10.56 -4.70 0.87
N SER A 136 -11.64 -4.02 1.20
CA SER A 136 -12.93 -4.04 0.50
C SER A 136 -13.87 -3.28 1.40
N SER A 137 -14.10 -2.01 1.10
CA SER A 137 -15.12 -1.22 1.77
C SER A 137 -16.46 -1.48 1.07
N SER A 138 -17.05 -2.63 1.38
CA SER A 138 -18.49 -2.84 1.27
C SER A 138 -19.13 -2.40 2.57
#